data_AF-A0A969CFM0-F1
#
_entry.id   AF-A0A969CFM0-F1
#
_cell.length_a   1.000
_cell.length_b   1.000
_cell.length_c   1.000
_cell.angle_alpha   90.00
_cell.angle_beta   90.00
_cell.angle_gamma   90.00
#
_symmetry.space_group_name_H-M   'P 1'
#
loop_
_entity.id
_entity.type
_entity.pdbx_description
1 polymer ?
#
loop_
_entity_poly.entity_id
_entity_poly.type
_entity_poly.pdbx_seq_one_letter_code
_entity_poly.pdbx_strand_id
1 'polypeptide(L)'
;MTAEQLLYSKSAAARLLGVDLEEILDLQVWGTGIWVNIEGQRPRILSKKVFKQHFVDWRKAAARSLLVTPQVFARNTYTVRNETKETRYEVQLLSGCVTCTCEDFAKQRQVFKQGCCKHLYAALKFCGYGSLADYLNTQVAA
;
A
#
# COMPACT_ATOMS: atom_id res chain seq x y z
N MET A 1 -14.67 -7.69 -1.73
CA MET A 1 -13.37 -7.40 -2.34
C MET A 1 -12.37 -8.45 -1.90
N THR A 2 -11.69 -9.14 -2.83
CA THR A 2 -10.71 -10.19 -2.52
C THR A 2 -9.27 -9.66 -2.49
N ALA A 3 -8.33 -10.45 -1.96
CA ALA A 3 -6.90 -10.14 -1.99
C ALA A 3 -6.36 -9.91 -3.40
N GLU A 4 -6.86 -10.70 -4.34
CA GLU A 4 -6.48 -10.62 -5.74
C GLU A 4 -6.98 -9.33 -6.37
N GLN A 5 -8.20 -8.89 -6.08
CA GLN A 5 -8.72 -7.61 -6.60
C GLN A 5 -7.94 -6.40 -6.07
N LEU A 6 -7.45 -6.47 -4.84
CA LEU A 6 -6.69 -5.38 -4.23
C LEU A 6 -5.25 -5.28 -4.76
N LEU A 7 -4.61 -6.43 -5.02
CA LEU A 7 -3.22 -6.50 -5.52
C LEU A 7 -3.14 -6.44 -7.05
N TYR A 8 -4.00 -7.18 -7.74
CA TYR A 8 -3.97 -7.45 -9.18
C TYR A 8 -5.10 -6.69 -9.87
N SER A 9 -4.96 -5.37 -9.94
CA SER A 9 -5.95 -4.48 -10.57
C SER A 9 -5.48 -3.97 -11.93
N LYS A 10 -6.43 -3.62 -12.80
CA LYS A 10 -6.14 -2.97 -14.09
C LYS A 10 -5.28 -1.73 -13.92
N SER A 11 -5.55 -0.91 -12.90
CA SER A 11 -4.75 0.28 -12.59
C SER A 11 -3.32 -0.05 -12.15
N ALA A 12 -3.08 -1.18 -11.49
CA ALA A 12 -1.73 -1.63 -11.20
C ALA A 12 -1.02 -2.12 -12.48
N ALA A 13 -1.71 -2.83 -13.35
CA ALA A 13 -1.18 -3.27 -14.64
C ALA A 13 -0.81 -2.08 -15.54
N ALA A 14 -1.70 -1.09 -15.67
CA ALA A 14 -1.48 0.14 -16.44
C ALA A 14 -0.19 0.86 -16.01
N ARG A 15 -0.01 1.08 -14.70
CA ARG A 15 1.22 1.68 -14.14
C ARG A 15 2.48 0.84 -14.37
N LEU A 16 2.37 -0.48 -14.27
CA LEU A 16 3.50 -1.39 -14.50
C LEU A 16 3.94 -1.43 -15.95
N LEU A 17 3.01 -1.27 -16.88
CA LEU A 17 3.23 -1.36 -18.32
C LEU A 17 3.47 0.01 -18.98
N GLY A 18 3.20 1.11 -18.26
CA GLY A 18 3.33 2.46 -18.80
C GLY A 18 2.29 2.80 -19.87
N VAL A 19 1.08 2.25 -19.71
CA VAL A 19 -0.05 2.43 -20.63
C VAL A 19 -1.23 3.08 -19.89
N ASP A 20 -2.16 3.66 -20.63
CA ASP A 20 -3.37 4.23 -20.05
C ASP A 20 -4.31 3.13 -19.56
N LEU A 21 -5.15 3.47 -18.56
CA LEU A 21 -6.06 2.49 -17.96
C LEU A 21 -7.08 1.95 -18.97
N GLU A 22 -7.49 2.79 -19.91
CA GLU A 22 -8.46 2.50 -20.96
C GLU A 22 -7.92 1.48 -21.97
N GLU A 23 -6.61 1.48 -22.20
CA GLU A 23 -5.93 0.50 -23.07
C GLU A 23 -5.94 -0.92 -22.46
N ILE A 24 -6.21 -1.08 -21.16
CA ILE A 24 -6.29 -2.40 -20.52
C ILE A 24 -7.68 -3.01 -20.71
N LEU A 25 -7.83 -3.75 -21.81
CA LEU A 25 -9.06 -4.44 -22.18
C LEU A 25 -9.47 -5.49 -21.15
N ASP A 26 -8.52 -6.33 -20.71
CA ASP A 26 -8.81 -7.43 -19.78
C ASP A 26 -7.62 -7.77 -18.88
N LEU A 27 -7.90 -8.31 -17.70
CA LEU A 27 -6.91 -8.77 -16.73
C LEU A 27 -7.39 -10.06 -16.08
N GLN A 28 -6.60 -11.13 -16.22
CA GLN A 28 -6.90 -12.44 -15.67
C GLN A 28 -5.77 -12.93 -14.76
N VAL A 29 -6.13 -13.42 -13.58
CA VAL A 29 -5.18 -13.98 -12.62
C VAL A 29 -5.06 -15.47 -12.87
N TRP A 30 -3.88 -15.94 -13.26
CA TRP A 30 -3.58 -17.36 -13.46
C TRP A 30 -2.73 -17.91 -12.29
N GLY A 31 -2.45 -19.22 -12.30
CA GLY A 31 -1.65 -19.87 -11.26
C GLY A 31 -0.28 -19.21 -11.08
N THR A 32 0.48 -19.09 -12.17
CA THR A 32 1.88 -18.62 -12.18
C THR A 32 2.07 -17.14 -12.52
N GLY A 33 1.07 -16.49 -13.11
CA GLY A 33 1.18 -15.12 -13.61
C GLY A 33 -0.17 -14.42 -13.72
N ILE A 34 -0.15 -13.18 -14.21
CA ILE A 34 -1.31 -12.35 -14.48
C ILE A 34 -1.25 -12.00 -15.96
N TRP A 35 -2.25 -12.48 -16.69
CA TRP A 35 -2.40 -12.19 -18.11
C TRP A 35 -3.11 -10.85 -18.28
N VAL A 36 -2.57 -9.99 -19.14
CA VAL A 36 -3.05 -8.64 -19.38
C VAL A 36 -3.24 -8.45 -20.88
N ASN A 37 -4.47 -8.15 -21.29
CA ASN A 37 -4.80 -7.79 -22.66
C ASN A 37 -4.74 -6.28 -22.82
N ILE A 38 -4.02 -5.81 -23.83
CA ILE A 38 -3.79 -4.40 -24.09
C ILE A 38 -4.28 -4.11 -25.50
N GLU A 39 -5.05 -3.06 -25.68
CA GLU A 39 -5.54 -2.64 -26.99
C GLU A 39 -4.38 -2.39 -27.97
N GLY A 40 -4.49 -2.92 -29.18
CA GLY A 40 -3.47 -2.74 -30.22
C GLY A 40 -2.11 -3.42 -29.98
N GLN A 41 -1.93 -4.16 -28.88
CA GLN A 41 -0.67 -4.84 -28.54
C GLN A 41 -0.85 -6.33 -28.29
N ARG A 42 0.27 -7.07 -28.30
CA ARG A 42 0.24 -8.49 -27.90
C ARG A 42 0.00 -8.59 -26.38
N PRO A 43 -0.87 -9.52 -25.93
CA PRO A 43 -1.08 -9.75 -24.51
C PRO A 43 0.22 -10.08 -23.78
N ARG A 44 0.33 -9.62 -22.53
CA ARG A 44 1.53 -9.83 -21.70
C ARG A 44 1.20 -10.65 -20.47
N ILE A 45 2.17 -11.42 -20.00
CA ILE A 45 2.10 -12.14 -18.74
C ILE A 45 3.07 -11.49 -17.76
N LEU A 46 2.53 -10.97 -16.66
CA LEU A 46 3.29 -10.36 -15.59
C LEU A 46 3.35 -11.30 -14.38
N SER A 47 4.48 -11.35 -13.69
CA SER A 47 4.59 -12.18 -12.49
C SER A 47 3.82 -11.56 -11.32
N LYS A 48 3.22 -12.41 -10.46
CA LYS A 48 2.58 -11.97 -9.21
C LYS A 48 3.57 -11.22 -8.29
N LYS A 49 4.86 -11.56 -8.35
CA LYS A 49 5.93 -10.89 -7.60
C LYS A 49 6.03 -9.40 -7.98
N VAL A 50 5.98 -9.09 -9.27
CA VAL A 50 6.07 -7.70 -9.76
C VAL A 50 4.88 -6.87 -9.26
N PHE A 51 3.66 -7.43 -9.25
CA PHE A 51 2.50 -6.74 -8.67
C PHE A 51 2.63 -6.48 -7.18
N LYS A 52 3.08 -7.48 -6.40
CA LYS A 52 3.32 -7.31 -4.96
C LYS A 52 4.35 -6.22 -4.67
N GLN A 53 5.45 -6.22 -5.42
CA GLN A 53 6.50 -5.22 -5.29
C GLN A 53 5.96 -3.82 -5.63
N HIS A 54 5.30 -3.68 -6.78
CA HIS A 54 4.67 -2.42 -7.19
C HIS A 54 3.62 -1.94 -6.17
N PHE A 55 2.83 -2.82 -5.57
CA PHE A 55 1.85 -2.46 -4.54
C PHE A 55 2.48 -1.78 -3.32
N VAL A 56 3.65 -2.28 -2.90
CA VAL A 56 4.44 -1.71 -1.80
C VAL A 56 5.09 -0.40 -2.24
N ASP A 57 5.76 -0.40 -3.39
CA ASP A 57 6.52 0.75 -3.88
C ASP A 57 5.62 1.94 -4.15
N TRP A 58 4.45 1.70 -4.76
CA TRP A 58 3.44 2.73 -5.01
C TRP A 58 2.97 3.38 -3.71
N ARG A 59 2.74 2.60 -2.65
CA ARG A 59 2.32 3.14 -1.35
C ARG A 59 3.44 3.87 -0.64
N LYS A 60 4.67 3.37 -0.72
CA LYS A 60 5.85 4.07 -0.19
C LYS A 60 6.09 5.39 -0.92
N ALA A 61 5.91 5.42 -2.25
CA ALA A 61 6.01 6.64 -3.04
C ALA A 61 4.92 7.65 -2.63
N ALA A 62 3.66 7.20 -2.57
CA ALA A 62 2.53 8.03 -2.15
C ALA A 62 2.62 8.52 -0.69
N ALA A 63 3.41 7.85 0.15
CA ALA A 63 3.66 8.26 1.54
C ALA A 63 4.62 9.45 1.64
N ARG A 64 5.48 9.68 0.63
CA ARG A 64 6.52 10.72 0.67
C ARG A 64 5.94 12.14 0.71
N SER A 65 4.76 12.33 0.16
CA SER A 65 4.07 13.64 0.10
C SER A 65 3.18 13.89 1.32
N LEU A 66 3.27 13.08 2.37
CA LEU A 66 2.42 13.20 3.55
C LEU A 66 3.19 13.84 4.71
N LEU A 67 2.54 14.76 5.40
CA LEU A 67 3.07 15.37 6.62
C LEU A 67 2.66 14.51 7.82
N VAL A 68 3.62 14.22 8.70
CA VAL A 68 3.39 13.46 9.92
C VAL A 68 3.61 14.38 11.12
N THR A 69 2.66 14.40 12.04
CA THR A 69 2.75 15.16 13.30
C THR A 69 2.49 14.23 14.47
N PRO A 70 3.42 14.10 15.43
CA PRO A 70 3.19 13.31 16.64
C PRO A 70 2.14 13.99 17.53
N GLN A 71 1.27 13.20 18.16
CA GLN A 71 0.33 13.73 19.15
C GLN A 71 1.03 13.91 20.50
N VAL A 72 0.93 15.10 21.09
CA VAL A 72 1.65 15.46 22.33
C VAL A 72 1.19 14.61 23.53
N PHE A 73 -0.10 14.28 23.59
CA PHE A 73 -0.70 13.58 24.74
C PHE A 73 -0.86 12.06 24.54
N ALA A 74 -0.63 11.55 23.33
CA ALA A 74 -0.82 10.14 23.00
C ALA A 74 0.48 9.57 22.41
N ARG A 75 1.22 8.82 23.25
CA ARG A 75 2.46 8.17 22.83
C ARG A 75 2.20 7.21 21.68
N ASN A 76 3.11 7.20 20.72
CA ASN A 76 3.04 6.39 19.50
C ASN A 76 1.80 6.63 18.61
N THR A 77 1.11 7.75 18.82
CA THR A 77 0.01 8.19 17.97
C THR A 77 0.45 9.37 17.11
N TYR A 78 0.13 9.29 15.83
CA TYR A 78 0.54 10.25 14.82
C TYR A 78 -0.66 10.68 13.99
N THR A 79 -0.73 11.96 13.68
CA THR A 79 -1.64 12.49 12.67
C THR A 79 -0.88 12.61 11.36
N VAL A 80 -1.39 11.94 10.32
CA VAL A 80 -0.83 11.99 8.97
C VAL A 80 -1.77 12.80 8.09
N ARG A 81 -1.27 13.89 7.50
CA ARG A 81 -2.03 14.83 6.68
C ARG A 81 -1.61 14.73 5.22
N ASN A 82 -2.59 14.74 4.33
CA ASN A 82 -2.39 14.99 2.91
C ASN A 82 -2.81 16.43 2.61
N GLU A 83 -1.84 17.32 2.41
CA GLU A 83 -2.11 18.76 2.23
C GLU A 83 -2.87 19.04 0.94
N THR A 84 -2.57 18.31 -0.14
CA THR A 84 -3.25 18.48 -1.43
C THR A 84 -4.75 18.16 -1.38
N LYS A 85 -5.14 17.20 -0.54
CA LYS A 85 -6.54 16.76 -0.40
C LYS A 85 -7.21 17.26 0.88
N GLU A 86 -6.49 18.02 1.70
CA GLU A 86 -6.94 18.47 3.03
C GLU A 86 -7.50 17.36 3.93
N THR A 87 -6.99 16.14 3.77
CA THR A 87 -7.43 14.97 4.55
C THR A 87 -6.44 14.65 5.65
N ARG A 88 -6.92 14.12 6.77
CA ARG A 88 -6.09 13.69 7.89
C ARG A 88 -6.55 12.34 8.42
N TYR A 89 -5.57 11.53 8.83
CA TYR A 89 -5.82 10.22 9.41
C TYR A 89 -4.93 10.03 10.64
N GLU A 90 -5.49 9.39 11.65
CA GLU A 90 -4.73 8.91 12.80
C GLU A 90 -4.07 7.56 12.48
N VAL A 91 -2.82 7.44 12.91
CA VAL A 91 -1.99 6.25 12.85
C VAL A 91 -1.46 5.95 14.25
N GLN A 92 -1.53 4.70 14.68
CA GLN A 92 -0.94 4.26 15.95
C GLN A 92 0.06 3.13 15.70
N LEU A 93 1.23 3.24 16.33
CA LEU A 93 2.28 2.22 16.29
C LEU A 93 2.38 1.58 17.68
N LEU A 94 1.69 0.45 17.87
CA LEU A 94 1.62 -0.27 19.14
C LEU A 94 2.55 -1.48 19.14
N SER A 95 2.93 -1.98 20.30
CA SER A 95 3.75 -3.19 20.42
C SER A 95 3.07 -4.37 19.71
N GLY A 96 3.70 -4.86 18.64
CA GLY A 96 3.22 -5.97 17.81
C GLY A 96 2.06 -5.64 16.86
N CYS A 97 1.57 -4.40 16.81
CA CYS A 97 0.37 -4.04 16.05
C CYS A 97 0.45 -2.59 15.52
N VAL A 98 -0.05 -2.36 14.32
CA VAL A 98 -0.20 -1.02 13.77
C VAL A 98 -1.63 -0.77 13.35
N THR A 99 -2.11 0.46 13.51
CA THR A 99 -3.47 0.84 13.13
C THR A 99 -3.48 2.13 12.34
N CYS A 100 -4.47 2.27 11.46
CA CYS A 100 -4.76 3.51 10.77
C CYS A 100 -6.27 3.66 10.58
N THR A 101 -6.75 4.89 10.66
CA THR A 101 -8.18 5.22 10.50
C THR A 101 -8.63 5.33 9.04
N CYS A 102 -7.73 5.15 8.06
CA CYS A 102 -8.10 5.27 6.64
C CYS A 102 -8.79 4.02 6.09
N GLU A 103 -9.62 4.22 5.07
CA GLU A 103 -10.37 3.15 4.41
C GLU A 103 -9.45 2.12 3.71
N ASP A 104 -8.33 2.56 3.10
CA ASP A 104 -7.34 1.65 2.49
C ASP A 104 -6.76 0.68 3.52
N PHE A 105 -6.53 1.13 4.76
CA PHE A 105 -6.07 0.25 5.83
C PHE A 105 -7.15 -0.75 6.26
N ALA A 106 -8.39 -0.29 6.44
CA ALA A 106 -9.50 -1.17 6.79
C ALA A 106 -9.69 -2.29 5.74
N LYS A 107 -9.66 -1.92 4.45
CA LYS A 107 -9.70 -2.86 3.32
C LYS A 107 -8.53 -3.85 3.35
N GLN A 108 -7.30 -3.36 3.54
CA GLN A 108 -6.14 -4.23 3.63
C GLN A 108 -6.22 -5.18 4.82
N ARG A 109 -6.67 -4.72 5.99
CA ARG A 109 -6.79 -5.54 7.19
C ARG A 109 -7.84 -6.64 7.02
N GLN A 110 -8.97 -6.34 6.37
CA GLN A 110 -9.99 -7.34 6.05
C GLN A 110 -9.44 -8.45 5.15
N VAL A 111 -8.55 -8.07 4.23
CA VAL A 111 -8.06 -8.94 3.16
C VAL A 111 -6.81 -9.73 3.56
N PHE A 112 -5.85 -9.08 4.20
CA PHE A 112 -4.52 -9.64 4.51
C PHE A 112 -4.34 -9.94 6.00
N LYS A 113 -5.32 -9.64 6.86
CA LYS A 113 -5.23 -9.64 8.34
C LYS A 113 -4.28 -8.60 8.93
N GLN A 114 -3.23 -8.24 8.18
CA GLN A 114 -2.31 -7.13 8.46
C GLN A 114 -2.16 -6.25 7.21
N GLY A 115 -2.27 -4.95 7.37
CA GLY A 115 -2.18 -3.98 6.28
C GLY A 115 -1.11 -2.92 6.53
N CYS A 116 -0.56 -2.35 5.47
CA CYS A 116 0.31 -1.19 5.55
C CYS A 116 -0.11 -0.18 4.47
N CYS A 117 -0.98 0.74 4.84
CA CYS A 117 -1.41 1.83 3.97
C CYS A 117 -0.31 2.89 3.83
N LYS A 118 -0.48 3.84 2.91
CA LYS A 118 0.48 4.94 2.73
C LYS A 118 0.71 5.78 4.00
N HIS A 119 -0.31 5.95 4.85
CA HIS A 119 -0.18 6.71 6.10
C HIS A 119 0.72 5.99 7.10
N LEU A 120 0.60 4.66 7.18
CA LEU A 120 1.49 3.84 7.99
C LEU A 120 2.94 3.92 7.49
N TYR A 121 3.16 3.85 6.18
CA TYR A 121 4.52 4.04 5.63
C TYR A 121 5.10 5.42 5.98
N ALA A 122 4.28 6.48 5.98
CA ALA A 122 4.72 7.81 6.37
C ALA A 122 5.12 7.85 7.86
N ALA A 123 4.28 7.32 8.76
CA ALA A 123 4.57 7.27 10.20
C ALA A 123 5.79 6.38 10.52
N LEU A 124 5.90 5.21 9.89
CA LEU A 124 7.05 4.32 10.04
C LEU A 124 8.35 5.01 9.64
N LYS A 125 8.36 5.68 8.47
CA LYS A 125 9.51 6.45 8.00
C LYS A 125 9.85 7.59 8.96
N PHE A 126 8.86 8.31 9.47
CA PHE A 126 9.05 9.38 10.46
C PHE A 126 9.74 8.84 11.73
N CYS A 127 9.42 7.61 12.14
CA CYS A 127 10.02 6.94 13.29
C CYS A 127 11.35 6.24 12.97
N GLY A 128 11.88 6.35 11.75
CA GLY A 128 13.16 5.76 11.35
C GLY A 128 13.09 4.32 10.80
N TYR A 129 11.90 3.74 10.60
CA TYR A 129 11.75 2.39 10.08
C TYR A 129 11.60 2.34 8.55
N GLY A 130 12.23 1.35 7.91
CA GLY A 130 12.18 1.16 6.44
C GLY A 130 10.99 0.32 5.96
N SER A 131 10.37 -0.45 6.85
CA SER A 131 9.23 -1.31 6.55
C SER A 131 8.42 -1.66 7.80
N LEU A 132 7.23 -2.24 7.60
CA LEU A 132 6.44 -2.80 8.70
C LEU A 132 7.17 -3.98 9.37
N ALA A 133 7.83 -4.83 8.60
CA ALA A 133 8.59 -5.96 9.15
C ALA A 133 9.75 -5.49 10.04
N ASP A 134 10.46 -4.46 9.60
CA ASP A 134 11.54 -3.80 10.36
C ASP A 134 11.02 -3.32 11.72
N TYR A 135 9.93 -2.55 11.73
CA TYR A 135 9.26 -2.14 12.97
C TYR A 135 8.88 -3.32 13.86
N LEU A 136 8.16 -4.31 13.32
CA LEU A 136 7.70 -5.46 14.12
C LEU A 136 8.87 -6.25 14.73
N ASN A 137 9.97 -6.42 14.00
CA ASN A 137 11.15 -7.12 14.50
C ASN A 137 11.79 -6.40 15.70
N THR A 138 11.78 -5.06 15.72
CA THR A 138 12.28 -4.29 16.88
C THR A 138 11.38 -4.40 18.11
N GLN A 139 10.08 -4.67 17.93
CA GLN A 139 9.13 -4.81 19.05
C GLN A 139 9.19 -6.19 19.71
N VAL A 140 9.70 -7.21 19.00
CA VAL A 140 9.86 -8.58 19.54
C VAL A 140 11.14 -8.71 20.36
N ALA A 141 12.12 -7.83 20.12
CA ALA A 141 13.40 -7.81 20.83
C ALA A 141 13.37 -6.92 22.10
N ALA A 142 12.26 -6.24 22.38
CA ALA A 142 12.06 -5.32 23.51
C ALA A 142 11.08 -5.93 24.52
#